data_AF-A0A8J5R6K5-F1
#
_entry.id   AF-A0A8J5R6K5-F1
#
_cell.length_a   1.000
_cell.length_b   1.000
_cell.length_c   1.000
_cell.angle_alpha   90.00
_cell.angle_beta   90.00
_cell.angle_gamma   90.00
#
_symmetry.space_group_name_H-M   'P 1'
#
loop_
_entity.id
_entity.type
_entity.pdbx_description
1 polymer ?
#
loop_
_entity_poly.entity_id
_entity_poly.type
_entity_poly.pdbx_seq_one_letter_code
_entity_poly.pdbx_strand_id
1 'polypeptide(L)'
;MTSTSDNSEVVSAETNFEGKSEIAEFFEGCNVLVTGGSGFVGKLLVEKLLRSCNVNKLYLIIRGKKGKSVEQRYKEHFEDKLYDRLKEEKPNFAGKVVMIEGGLDDTGLVISPENREMLKNSHVVFHGAATVRFDDKLRFAVNINVKGTKEILIFAREMPNLKAIVHIGTAYSQCINKFIDEVFYESPLNSEKLLTLVDILDDEALEYVTPKIIGDWPNTYAFTKTVAEDAVLRYGSGLPVCIVRPSIMIATEKEPVQGWINNLYGPTGVLVGAGIGLLRTLHCYPEKIGDMIPADYVINNIIAAAWYCGTTK
;
A
#
# COMPACT_ATOMS: atom_id res chain seq x y z
N MET A 1 10.87 -60.77 16.51
CA MET A 1 11.50 -59.46 16.26
C MET A 1 10.39 -58.43 16.20
N THR A 2 10.50 -57.45 17.07
CA THR A 2 9.53 -56.41 17.43
C THR A 2 9.21 -55.48 16.25
N SER A 3 7.94 -55.38 15.87
CA SER A 3 7.44 -54.28 15.05
C SER A 3 6.77 -53.25 15.97
N THR A 4 7.56 -52.29 16.43
CA THR A 4 7.08 -51.11 17.13
C THR A 4 6.46 -50.13 16.13
N SER A 5 5.26 -49.69 16.48
CA SER A 5 4.52 -48.55 15.94
C SER A 5 5.37 -47.29 15.84
N ASP A 6 5.23 -46.54 14.76
CA ASP A 6 5.63 -45.13 14.72
C ASP A 6 4.41 -44.29 14.32
N ASN A 7 3.65 -43.89 15.36
CA ASN A 7 2.66 -42.82 15.28
C ASN A 7 3.44 -41.50 15.39
N SER A 8 3.81 -40.91 14.25
CA SER A 8 4.26 -39.52 14.26
C SER A 8 3.04 -38.61 14.24
N GLU A 9 2.54 -38.28 15.42
CA GLU A 9 1.60 -37.19 15.64
C GLU A 9 2.21 -35.89 15.10
N VAL A 10 1.55 -35.29 14.11
CA VAL A 10 1.81 -33.92 13.69
C VAL A 10 1.28 -33.02 14.80
N VAL A 11 2.15 -32.64 15.72
CA VAL A 11 1.84 -31.65 16.75
C VAL A 11 1.64 -30.30 16.06
N SER A 12 0.38 -29.93 15.85
CA SER A 12 0.01 -28.55 15.51
C SER A 12 0.35 -27.66 16.71
N ALA A 13 1.46 -26.94 16.61
CA ALA A 13 1.81 -25.91 17.57
C ALA A 13 0.85 -24.71 17.42
N GLU A 14 -0.35 -24.82 17.96
CA GLU A 14 -1.14 -23.65 18.33
C GLU A 14 -0.47 -23.01 19.54
N THR A 15 0.46 -22.10 19.29
CA THR A 15 1.01 -21.24 20.33
C THR A 15 -0.08 -20.27 20.77
N ASN A 16 -0.78 -20.59 21.87
CA ASN A 16 -1.58 -19.65 22.63
C ASN A 16 -0.65 -18.61 23.27
N PHE A 17 -0.43 -17.49 22.56
CA PHE A 17 0.17 -16.31 23.16
C PHE A 17 -0.88 -15.63 24.06
N GLU A 18 -0.76 -15.79 25.38
CA GLU A 18 -1.61 -15.14 26.39
C GLU A 18 -1.27 -13.64 26.63
N GLY A 19 -0.59 -12.98 25.68
CA GLY A 19 -0.21 -11.56 25.76
C GLY A 19 -0.48 -10.80 24.46
N LYS A 20 -0.56 -9.47 24.54
CA LYS A 20 -0.56 -8.62 23.33
C LYS A 20 0.80 -8.78 22.62
N SER A 21 0.81 -8.83 21.29
CA SER A 21 2.07 -8.85 20.55
C SER A 21 2.79 -7.50 20.64
N GLU A 22 4.12 -7.50 20.56
CA GLU A 22 4.94 -6.27 20.55
C GLU A 22 4.50 -5.28 19.46
N ILE A 23 4.05 -5.81 18.32
CA ILE A 23 3.45 -5.01 17.24
C ILE A 23 2.18 -4.32 17.72
N ALA A 24 1.25 -5.06 18.34
CA ALA A 24 0.01 -4.46 18.85
C ALA A 24 0.28 -3.42 19.95
N GLU A 25 1.27 -3.65 20.81
CA GLU A 25 1.70 -2.70 21.84
C GLU A 25 2.28 -1.41 21.26
N PHE A 26 3.05 -1.49 20.17
CA PHE A 26 3.60 -0.30 19.51
C PHE A 26 2.53 0.64 18.96
N PHE A 27 1.42 0.08 18.45
CA PHE A 27 0.29 0.84 17.92
C PHE A 27 -0.70 1.30 19.01
N GLU A 28 -0.59 0.79 20.23
CA GLU A 28 -1.43 1.20 21.35
C GLU A 28 -1.30 2.72 21.56
N GLY A 29 -2.43 3.43 21.54
CA GLY A 29 -2.45 4.88 21.70
C GLY A 29 -1.96 5.68 20.48
N CYS A 30 -1.48 5.04 19.40
CA CYS A 30 -1.03 5.75 18.21
C CYS A 30 -2.18 6.32 17.39
N ASN A 31 -1.96 7.52 16.86
CA ASN A 31 -2.75 8.06 15.77
C ASN A 31 -2.10 7.65 14.44
N VAL A 32 -2.86 7.04 13.54
CA VAL A 32 -2.35 6.47 12.28
C VAL A 32 -2.98 7.18 11.09
N LEU A 33 -2.16 7.67 10.18
CA LEU A 33 -2.59 8.23 8.90
C LEU A 33 -2.46 7.20 7.79
N VAL A 34 -3.56 6.93 7.07
CA VAL A 34 -3.56 6.02 5.91
C VAL A 34 -3.95 6.79 4.65
N THR A 35 -3.02 6.86 3.70
CA THR A 35 -3.32 7.32 2.34
C THR A 35 -3.61 6.11 1.44
N GLY A 36 -4.51 6.27 0.47
CA GLY A 36 -4.93 5.16 -0.38
C GLY A 36 -5.81 4.14 0.36
N GLY A 37 -6.33 4.49 1.53
CA GLY A 37 -7.14 3.61 2.38
C GLY A 37 -8.40 3.05 1.72
N SER A 38 -8.94 3.72 0.69
CA SER A 38 -10.09 3.21 -0.08
C SER A 38 -9.75 2.16 -1.16
N GLY A 39 -8.46 1.93 -1.43
CA GLY A 39 -7.98 0.92 -2.39
C GLY A 39 -7.95 -0.50 -1.81
N PHE A 40 -7.51 -1.48 -2.60
CA PHE A 40 -7.41 -2.89 -2.20
C PHE A 40 -6.57 -3.09 -0.93
N VAL A 41 -5.29 -2.71 -0.99
CA VAL A 41 -4.34 -2.81 0.14
C VAL A 41 -4.81 -1.94 1.31
N GLY A 42 -5.27 -0.72 1.01
CA GLY A 42 -5.71 0.23 2.02
C GLY A 42 -6.87 -0.27 2.86
N LYS A 43 -7.88 -0.92 2.25
CA LYS A 43 -9.03 -1.48 2.95
C LYS A 43 -8.61 -2.57 3.94
N LEU A 44 -7.78 -3.51 3.50
CA LEU A 44 -7.27 -4.59 4.36
C LEU A 44 -6.40 -4.03 5.49
N LEU A 45 -5.58 -3.03 5.21
CA LEU A 45 -4.75 -2.36 6.21
C LEU A 45 -5.61 -1.66 7.28
N VAL A 46 -6.64 -0.90 6.86
CA VAL A 46 -7.57 -0.23 7.77
C VAL A 46 -8.30 -1.24 8.65
N GLU A 47 -8.81 -2.33 8.07
CA GLU A 47 -9.47 -3.41 8.80
C GLU A 47 -8.55 -3.99 9.87
N LYS A 48 -7.34 -4.39 9.47
CA LYS A 48 -6.38 -5.07 10.35
C LYS A 48 -5.90 -4.17 11.49
N LEU A 49 -5.63 -2.89 11.21
CA LEU A 49 -5.25 -1.90 12.23
C LEU A 49 -6.35 -1.70 13.27
N LEU A 50 -7.61 -1.55 12.83
CA LEU A 50 -8.74 -1.32 13.73
C LEU A 50 -9.09 -2.57 14.54
N ARG A 51 -9.00 -3.75 13.94
CA ARG A 51 -9.33 -5.03 14.60
C ARG A 51 -8.24 -5.46 15.57
N SER A 52 -6.98 -5.39 15.14
CA SER A 52 -5.85 -6.05 15.83
C SER A 52 -4.88 -5.11 16.53
N CYS A 53 -4.82 -3.81 16.19
CA CYS A 53 -3.73 -2.92 16.63
C CYS A 53 -4.14 -1.83 17.63
N ASN A 54 -5.34 -1.90 18.22
CA ASN A 54 -5.89 -0.95 19.22
C ASN A 54 -5.47 0.54 19.10
N VAL A 55 -5.43 1.06 17.88
CA VAL A 55 -5.03 2.46 17.62
C VAL A 55 -5.94 3.46 18.34
N ASN A 56 -5.44 4.66 18.64
CA ASN A 56 -6.25 5.74 19.22
C ASN A 56 -7.17 6.36 18.16
N LYS A 57 -6.57 6.87 17.08
CA LYS A 57 -7.28 7.43 15.93
C LYS A 57 -6.71 6.89 14.62
N LEU A 58 -7.57 6.61 13.66
CA LEU A 58 -7.20 6.29 12.28
C LEU A 58 -7.72 7.40 11.38
N TYR A 59 -6.82 8.18 10.79
CA TYR A 59 -7.13 9.19 9.80
C TYR A 59 -7.18 8.56 8.41
N LEU A 60 -8.36 8.59 7.79
CA LEU A 60 -8.62 8.00 6.48
C LEU A 60 -8.86 9.10 5.45
N ILE A 61 -7.89 9.30 4.54
CA ILE A 61 -8.06 10.26 3.44
C ILE A 61 -9.01 9.69 2.38
N ILE A 62 -10.10 10.41 2.12
CA ILE A 62 -11.09 10.09 1.09
C ILE A 62 -11.24 11.28 0.15
N ARG A 63 -11.01 11.01 -1.14
CA ARG A 63 -11.26 11.99 -2.21
C ARG A 63 -12.73 12.00 -2.64
N GLY A 64 -13.22 13.13 -3.11
CA GLY A 64 -14.49 13.17 -3.85
C GLY A 64 -14.45 12.27 -5.10
N LYS A 65 -15.62 11.86 -5.59
CA LYS A 65 -15.75 11.18 -6.90
C LYS A 65 -16.96 11.77 -7.63
N LYS A 66 -16.88 11.93 -8.95
CA LYS A 66 -18.02 12.39 -9.76
C LYS A 66 -19.27 11.56 -9.41
N GLY A 67 -20.33 12.23 -8.96
CA GLY A 67 -21.61 11.63 -8.60
C GLY A 67 -21.72 11.01 -7.21
N LYS A 68 -20.71 11.13 -6.32
CA LYS A 68 -20.79 10.70 -4.92
C LYS A 68 -20.09 11.68 -3.98
N SER A 69 -20.74 12.05 -2.88
CA SER A 69 -20.11 12.87 -1.84
C SER A 69 -19.04 12.06 -1.08
N VAL A 70 -18.17 12.76 -0.35
CA VAL A 70 -17.12 12.11 0.47
C VAL A 70 -17.75 11.29 1.60
N GLU A 71 -18.82 11.78 2.21
CA GLU A 71 -19.57 11.09 3.26
C GLU A 71 -20.24 9.81 2.74
N GLN A 72 -20.81 9.86 1.53
CA GLN A 72 -21.38 8.67 0.90
C GLN A 72 -20.28 7.62 0.66
N ARG A 73 -19.14 8.04 0.12
CA ARG A 73 -18.00 7.14 -0.10
C ARG A 73 -17.46 6.56 1.20
N TYR A 74 -17.44 7.34 2.27
CA TYR A 74 -17.05 6.88 3.60
C TYR A 74 -18.01 5.83 4.16
N LYS A 75 -19.32 6.03 4.03
CA LYS A 75 -20.33 5.03 4.44
C LYS A 75 -20.19 3.74 3.65
N GLU A 76 -20.19 3.82 2.32
CA GLU A 76 -20.03 2.67 1.42
C GLU A 76 -18.72 1.91 1.67
N HIS A 77 -17.66 2.61 2.11
CA HIS A 77 -16.40 1.97 2.44
C HIS A 77 -16.57 0.92 3.53
N PHE A 78 -17.26 1.23 4.63
CA PHE A 78 -17.46 0.31 5.76
C PHE A 78 -18.66 -0.64 5.60
N GLU A 79 -19.46 -0.49 4.54
CA GLU A 79 -20.51 -1.46 4.16
C GLU A 79 -19.95 -2.73 3.50
N ASP A 80 -18.69 -2.70 3.05
CA ASP A 80 -18.01 -3.86 2.47
C ASP A 80 -17.95 -5.03 3.48
N LYS A 81 -18.20 -6.25 2.99
CA LYS A 81 -18.15 -7.50 3.78
C LYS A 81 -16.80 -7.73 4.44
N LEU A 82 -15.73 -7.14 3.89
CA LEU A 82 -14.41 -7.12 4.51
C LEU A 82 -14.47 -6.72 6.00
N TYR A 83 -15.34 -5.76 6.34
CA TYR A 83 -15.42 -5.18 7.67
C TYR A 83 -16.39 -5.90 8.61
N ASP A 84 -17.05 -6.98 8.18
CA ASP A 84 -18.06 -7.64 9.01
C ASP A 84 -17.46 -8.22 10.30
N ARG A 85 -16.32 -8.90 10.19
CA ARG A 85 -15.55 -9.38 11.34
C ARG A 85 -15.11 -8.23 12.27
N LEU A 86 -14.68 -7.10 11.71
CA LEU A 86 -14.33 -5.91 12.50
C LEU A 86 -15.54 -5.37 13.27
N LYS A 87 -16.73 -5.30 12.64
CA LYS A 87 -17.96 -4.83 13.28
C LYS A 87 -18.36 -5.75 14.44
N GLU A 88 -18.19 -7.05 14.29
CA GLU A 88 -18.47 -8.03 15.34
C GLU A 88 -17.48 -7.94 16.51
N GLU A 89 -16.17 -7.93 16.23
CA GLU A 89 -15.13 -7.95 17.28
C GLU A 89 -14.94 -6.58 17.95
N LYS A 90 -15.19 -5.48 17.23
CA LYS A 90 -14.95 -4.09 17.67
C LYS A 90 -16.12 -3.17 17.28
N PRO A 91 -17.34 -3.35 17.82
CA PRO A 91 -18.53 -2.58 17.39
C PRO A 91 -18.38 -1.05 17.50
N ASN A 92 -17.50 -0.56 18.37
CA ASN A 92 -17.22 0.86 18.56
C ASN A 92 -16.05 1.40 17.71
N PHE A 93 -15.55 0.64 16.73
CA PHE A 93 -14.39 1.04 15.91
C PHE A 93 -14.60 2.39 15.20
N ALA A 94 -15.85 2.69 14.81
CA ALA A 94 -16.19 3.91 14.09
C ALA A 94 -15.80 5.18 14.85
N GLY A 95 -15.84 5.17 16.19
CA GLY A 95 -15.40 6.30 17.03
C GLY A 95 -13.89 6.58 16.98
N LYS A 96 -13.10 5.63 16.44
CA LYS A 96 -11.66 5.77 16.22
C LYS A 96 -11.32 6.28 14.82
N VAL A 97 -12.22 6.15 13.85
CA VAL A 97 -11.96 6.57 12.47
C VAL A 97 -12.33 8.03 12.29
N VAL A 98 -11.42 8.79 11.70
CA VAL A 98 -11.62 10.20 11.34
C VAL A 98 -11.51 10.31 9.83
N MET A 99 -12.62 10.64 9.18
CA MET A 99 -12.66 10.89 7.75
C MET A 99 -11.98 12.22 7.45
N ILE A 100 -11.00 12.19 6.55
CA ILE A 100 -10.33 13.38 6.04
C ILE A 100 -10.72 13.55 4.58
N GLU A 101 -11.45 14.62 4.27
CA GLU A 101 -11.65 15.01 2.89
C GLU A 101 -10.33 15.52 2.30
N GLY A 102 -9.90 14.88 1.23
CA GLY A 102 -8.69 15.25 0.52
C GLY A 102 -8.12 14.16 -0.35
N GLY A 103 -6.93 14.39 -0.87
CA GLY A 103 -6.26 13.42 -1.73
C GLY A 103 -4.94 13.92 -2.27
N LEU A 104 -4.40 13.12 -3.19
CA LEU A 104 -3.24 13.48 -4.00
C LEU A 104 -3.74 13.80 -5.41
N ASP A 105 -3.34 14.95 -5.93
CA ASP A 105 -3.57 15.37 -7.32
C ASP A 105 -2.32 16.02 -7.93
N ASP A 106 -2.49 16.72 -9.05
CA ASP A 106 -1.43 17.43 -9.75
C ASP A 106 -0.86 18.62 -8.97
N THR A 107 -1.55 19.13 -7.95
CA THR A 107 -1.06 20.17 -7.05
C THR A 107 -0.33 19.61 -5.84
N GLY A 108 -0.58 18.35 -5.45
CA GLY A 108 0.08 17.68 -4.34
C GLY A 108 -0.91 17.10 -3.33
N LEU A 109 -0.60 17.24 -2.03
CA LEU A 109 -1.52 16.86 -0.95
C LEU A 109 -2.57 17.95 -0.74
N VAL A 110 -3.78 17.70 -1.23
CA VAL A 110 -4.91 18.62 -1.10
C VAL A 110 -5.77 18.23 0.09
N ILE A 111 -5.61 18.97 1.18
CA ILE A 111 -6.37 18.87 2.42
C ILE A 111 -6.63 20.28 2.98
N SER A 112 -7.70 20.45 3.75
CA SER A 112 -7.97 21.74 4.39
C SER A 112 -6.89 22.10 5.44
N PRO A 113 -6.67 23.39 5.75
CA PRO A 113 -5.73 23.80 6.80
C PRO A 113 -6.02 23.16 8.16
N GLU A 114 -7.29 23.01 8.52
CA GLU A 114 -7.73 22.38 9.78
C GLU A 114 -7.37 20.90 9.81
N ASN A 115 -7.63 20.19 8.70
CA ASN A 115 -7.25 18.78 8.56
C ASN A 115 -5.73 18.62 8.59
N ARG A 116 -4.98 19.51 7.93
CA ARG A 116 -3.51 19.49 7.95
C ARG A 116 -2.98 19.63 9.38
N GLU A 117 -3.51 20.58 10.15
CA GLU A 117 -3.09 20.77 11.55
C GLU A 117 -3.43 19.56 12.41
N MET A 118 -4.63 18.99 12.26
CA MET A 118 -5.01 17.78 12.98
C MET A 118 -4.08 16.59 12.65
N LEU A 119 -3.73 16.41 11.37
CA LEU A 119 -2.90 15.31 10.90
C LEU A 119 -1.45 15.38 11.39
N LYS A 120 -0.95 16.54 11.84
CA LYS A 120 0.38 16.65 12.47
C LYS A 120 0.52 15.78 13.73
N ASN A 121 -0.61 15.45 14.38
CA ASN A 121 -0.63 14.55 15.54
C ASN A 121 -0.52 13.06 15.17
N SER A 122 -0.20 12.72 13.91
CA SER A 122 0.03 11.35 13.48
C SER A 122 1.35 10.81 14.02
N HIS A 123 1.35 9.56 14.44
CA HIS A 123 2.52 8.83 14.92
C HIS A 123 3.03 7.84 13.87
N VAL A 124 2.13 7.27 13.07
CA VAL A 124 2.50 6.34 11.99
C VAL A 124 1.78 6.76 10.71
N VAL A 125 2.52 6.78 9.60
CA VAL A 125 1.99 7.10 8.27
C VAL A 125 2.14 5.88 7.35
N PHE A 126 1.04 5.39 6.81
CA PHE A 126 1.04 4.41 5.74
C PHE A 126 0.74 5.09 4.41
N HIS A 127 1.75 5.17 3.54
CA HIS A 127 1.63 5.78 2.24
C HIS A 127 1.42 4.73 1.13
N GLY A 128 0.15 4.46 0.81
CA GLY A 128 -0.27 3.53 -0.25
C GLY A 128 -1.08 4.16 -1.38
N ALA A 129 -1.29 5.49 -1.36
CA ALA A 129 -1.96 6.18 -2.45
C ALA A 129 -1.06 6.17 -3.70
N ALA A 130 -1.50 5.48 -4.74
CA ALA A 130 -0.84 5.40 -6.02
C ALA A 130 -1.87 5.14 -7.12
N THR A 131 -1.56 5.51 -8.35
CA THR A 131 -2.17 4.88 -9.51
C THR A 131 -1.38 3.63 -9.88
N VAL A 132 -2.10 2.55 -10.21
CA VAL A 132 -1.55 1.21 -10.47
C VAL A 132 -1.81 0.73 -11.89
N ARG A 133 -2.32 1.60 -12.75
CA ARG A 133 -2.58 1.28 -14.16
C ARG A 133 -1.28 1.34 -14.94
N PHE A 134 -1.06 0.36 -15.81
CA PHE A 134 0.18 0.23 -16.58
C PHE A 134 0.21 1.17 -17.79
N ASP A 135 -0.95 1.65 -18.22
CA ASP A 135 -1.21 2.46 -19.41
C ASP A 135 -1.57 3.92 -19.09
N ASP A 136 -1.43 4.35 -17.84
CA ASP A 136 -1.61 5.75 -17.48
C ASP A 136 -0.60 6.65 -18.19
N LYS A 137 -1.05 7.85 -18.59
CA LYS A 137 -0.18 8.91 -19.09
C LYS A 137 0.89 9.27 -18.06
N LEU A 138 2.11 9.52 -18.54
CA LEU A 138 3.27 9.77 -17.68
C LEU A 138 3.02 10.91 -16.68
N ARG A 139 2.47 12.06 -17.12
CA ARG A 139 2.14 13.20 -16.24
C ARG A 139 1.27 12.79 -15.06
N PHE A 140 0.18 12.09 -15.35
CA PHE A 140 -0.77 11.66 -14.34
C PHE A 140 -0.13 10.69 -13.33
N ALA A 141 0.63 9.70 -13.83
CA ALA A 141 1.32 8.75 -12.97
C ALA A 141 2.41 9.40 -12.12
N VAL A 142 3.19 10.35 -12.67
CA VAL A 142 4.22 11.10 -11.95
C VAL A 142 3.61 11.97 -10.85
N ASN A 143 2.54 12.70 -11.16
CA ASN A 143 1.88 13.56 -10.17
C ASN A 143 1.32 12.75 -8.98
N ILE A 144 0.72 11.59 -9.23
CA ILE A 144 0.19 10.78 -8.13
C ILE A 144 1.31 10.04 -7.39
N ASN A 145 2.14 9.28 -8.11
CA ASN A 145 3.08 8.33 -7.50
C ASN A 145 4.35 9.02 -6.98
N VAL A 146 4.87 10.04 -7.69
CA VAL A 146 6.15 10.69 -7.36
C VAL A 146 5.91 11.98 -6.58
N LYS A 147 5.16 12.94 -7.15
CA LYS A 147 4.85 14.21 -6.47
C LYS A 147 4.08 13.94 -5.18
N GLY A 148 3.07 13.08 -5.23
CA GLY A 148 2.31 12.69 -4.05
C GLY A 148 3.18 12.08 -2.93
N THR A 149 4.15 11.23 -3.27
CA THR A 149 5.11 10.68 -2.30
C THR A 149 5.98 11.78 -1.70
N LYS A 150 6.53 12.68 -2.53
CA LYS A 150 7.31 13.84 -2.08
C LYS A 150 6.51 14.71 -1.10
N GLU A 151 5.26 15.05 -1.42
CA GLU A 151 4.42 15.91 -0.58
C GLU A 151 4.09 15.26 0.77
N ILE A 152 3.83 13.95 0.81
CA ILE A 152 3.63 13.22 2.07
C ILE A 152 4.88 13.26 2.94
N LEU A 153 6.07 13.08 2.35
CA LEU A 153 7.33 13.12 3.09
C LEU A 153 7.65 14.51 3.62
N ILE A 154 7.40 15.56 2.82
CA ILE A 154 7.53 16.95 3.26
C ILE A 154 6.58 17.23 4.42
N PHE A 155 5.31 16.86 4.28
CA PHE A 155 4.31 17.06 5.32
C PHE A 155 4.64 16.29 6.60
N ALA A 156 5.18 15.07 6.49
CA ALA A 156 5.54 14.26 7.66
C ALA A 156 6.64 14.89 8.53
N ARG A 157 7.44 15.84 8.00
CA ARG A 157 8.40 16.62 8.81
C ARG A 157 7.72 17.54 9.82
N GLU A 158 6.46 17.89 9.59
CA GLU A 158 5.67 18.72 10.51
C GLU A 158 5.04 17.89 11.64
N MET A 159 5.25 16.57 11.68
CA MET A 159 4.69 15.67 12.69
C MET A 159 5.68 15.49 13.87
N PRO A 160 5.48 16.16 15.02
CA PRO A 160 6.47 16.16 16.10
C PRO A 160 6.63 14.80 16.80
N ASN A 161 5.61 13.94 16.74
CA ASN A 161 5.58 12.64 17.41
C ASN A 161 5.65 11.46 16.42
N LEU A 162 6.19 11.71 15.23
CA LEU A 162 6.31 10.69 14.19
C LEU A 162 7.25 9.56 14.62
N LYS A 163 6.71 8.34 14.64
CA LYS A 163 7.44 7.10 14.94
C LYS A 163 7.85 6.36 13.66
N ALA A 164 7.00 6.30 12.63
CA ALA A 164 7.31 5.56 11.41
C ALA A 164 6.50 6.05 10.19
N ILE A 165 7.10 5.92 9.01
CA ILE A 165 6.47 6.06 7.70
C ILE A 165 6.74 4.78 6.91
N VAL A 166 5.67 4.14 6.43
CA VAL A 166 5.79 3.01 5.50
C VAL A 166 5.34 3.45 4.11
N HIS A 167 6.28 3.52 3.18
CA HIS A 167 5.96 3.68 1.76
C HIS A 167 5.67 2.31 1.14
N ILE A 168 4.47 2.15 0.56
CA ILE A 168 4.09 0.92 -0.12
C ILE A 168 4.53 1.00 -1.59
N GLY A 169 5.68 0.39 -1.87
CA GLY A 169 6.27 0.26 -3.19
C GLY A 169 5.73 -0.96 -3.95
N THR A 170 6.59 -1.61 -4.73
CA THR A 170 6.32 -2.88 -5.41
C THR A 170 7.64 -3.55 -5.76
N ALA A 171 7.71 -4.88 -5.72
CA ALA A 171 8.90 -5.62 -6.17
C ALA A 171 9.24 -5.31 -7.64
N TYR A 172 8.25 -4.87 -8.43
CA TYR A 172 8.44 -4.53 -9.84
C TYR A 172 9.06 -3.15 -10.07
N SER A 173 9.31 -2.33 -9.04
CA SER A 173 10.06 -1.08 -9.20
C SER A 173 11.47 -1.40 -9.68
N GLN A 174 12.09 -2.45 -9.16
CA GLN A 174 13.46 -2.83 -9.50
C GLN A 174 13.52 -3.99 -10.50
N CYS A 175 12.48 -4.20 -11.32
CA CYS A 175 12.37 -5.35 -12.24
C CYS A 175 13.38 -5.38 -13.38
N ILE A 176 14.15 -4.31 -13.59
CA ILE A 176 15.30 -4.29 -14.51
C ILE A 176 16.48 -5.09 -13.97
N ASN A 177 16.51 -5.34 -12.66
CA ASN A 177 17.53 -6.14 -11.99
C ASN A 177 17.09 -7.61 -11.92
N LYS A 178 18.05 -8.53 -12.09
CA LYS A 178 17.80 -9.97 -11.97
C LYS A 178 17.53 -10.40 -10.52
N PHE A 179 18.19 -9.74 -9.57
CA PHE A 179 18.05 -9.98 -8.14
C PHE A 179 17.76 -8.64 -7.46
N ILE A 180 16.81 -8.64 -6.54
CA ILE A 180 16.35 -7.45 -5.82
C ILE A 180 16.65 -7.65 -4.33
N ASP A 181 17.61 -6.89 -3.83
CA ASP A 181 18.03 -6.86 -2.44
C ASP A 181 17.29 -5.75 -1.67
N GLU A 182 17.37 -5.80 -0.34
CA GLU A 182 16.82 -4.77 0.56
C GLU A 182 17.73 -3.53 0.62
N VAL A 183 17.97 -2.91 -0.53
CA VAL A 183 18.76 -1.70 -0.69
C VAL A 183 18.00 -0.62 -1.47
N PHE A 184 18.48 0.61 -1.37
CA PHE A 184 18.08 1.69 -2.27
C PHE A 184 18.88 1.58 -3.56
N TYR A 185 18.16 1.48 -4.68
CA TYR A 185 18.76 1.49 -6.01
C TYR A 185 18.83 2.92 -6.54
N GLU A 186 19.86 3.22 -7.30
CA GLU A 186 19.96 4.50 -7.99
C GLU A 186 18.87 4.59 -9.06
N SER A 187 18.04 5.64 -9.00
CA SER A 187 17.02 5.88 -10.02
C SER A 187 17.67 6.43 -11.30
N PRO A 188 17.26 5.96 -12.49
CA PRO A 188 17.82 6.44 -13.77
C PRO A 188 17.59 7.94 -13.98
N LEU A 189 16.52 8.47 -13.39
CA LEU A 189 16.16 9.88 -13.38
C LEU A 189 15.70 10.23 -11.96
N ASN A 190 16.35 11.23 -11.35
CA ASN A 190 15.92 11.67 -10.03
C ASN A 190 14.53 12.31 -10.06
N SER A 191 13.84 12.25 -8.93
CA SER A 191 12.45 12.70 -8.77
C SER A 191 12.26 14.16 -9.18
N GLU A 192 13.19 15.05 -8.82
CA GLU A 192 13.10 16.48 -9.13
C GLU A 192 13.20 16.79 -10.61
N LYS A 193 14.12 16.11 -11.32
CA LYS A 193 14.26 16.26 -12.76
C LYS A 193 13.02 15.76 -13.49
N LEU A 194 12.46 14.62 -13.06
CA LEU A 194 11.24 14.09 -13.68
C LEU A 194 10.05 15.02 -13.45
N LEU A 195 9.88 15.53 -12.23
CA LEU A 195 8.83 16.50 -11.91
C LEU A 195 8.96 17.76 -12.76
N THR A 196 10.18 18.31 -12.85
CA THR A 196 10.48 19.48 -13.69
C THR A 196 10.16 19.22 -15.16
N LEU A 197 10.54 18.04 -15.67
CA LEU A 197 10.30 17.66 -17.07
C LEU A 197 8.80 17.58 -17.38
N VAL A 198 8.03 16.95 -16.49
CA VAL A 198 6.58 16.87 -16.61
C VAL A 198 5.97 18.28 -16.56
N ASP A 199 6.42 19.15 -15.65
CA ASP A 199 5.87 20.52 -15.52
C ASP A 199 6.14 21.41 -16.75
N ILE A 200 7.27 21.22 -17.45
CA ILE A 200 7.69 22.08 -18.58
C ILE A 200 7.11 21.60 -19.91
N LEU A 201 7.06 20.30 -20.15
CA LEU A 201 6.58 19.76 -21.42
C LEU A 201 5.05 19.77 -21.48
N ASP A 202 4.48 20.00 -22.66
CA ASP A 202 3.07 19.72 -22.92
C ASP A 202 2.84 18.19 -23.07
N ASP A 203 1.57 17.79 -23.16
CA ASP A 203 1.20 16.37 -23.23
C ASP A 203 1.70 15.69 -24.51
N GLU A 204 1.74 16.40 -25.65
CA GLU A 204 2.19 15.83 -26.93
C GLU A 204 3.70 15.56 -26.90
N ALA A 205 4.48 16.54 -26.47
CA ALA A 205 5.92 16.38 -26.30
C ALA A 205 6.24 15.30 -25.26
N LEU A 206 5.50 15.26 -24.14
CA LEU A 206 5.71 14.26 -23.10
C LEU A 206 5.40 12.85 -23.61
N GLU A 207 4.30 12.66 -24.34
CA GLU A 207 3.97 11.37 -24.98
C GLU A 207 5.07 10.93 -25.95
N TYR A 208 5.62 11.86 -26.75
CA TYR A 208 6.73 11.57 -27.66
C TYR A 208 8.00 11.09 -26.94
N VAL A 209 8.37 11.70 -25.82
CA VAL A 209 9.60 11.33 -25.07
C VAL A 209 9.40 10.21 -24.05
N THR A 210 8.15 9.89 -23.68
CA THR A 210 7.82 8.89 -22.64
C THR A 210 8.51 7.54 -22.84
N PRO A 211 8.56 6.93 -24.04
CA PRO A 211 9.26 5.66 -24.24
C PRO A 211 10.74 5.72 -23.87
N LYS A 212 11.39 6.88 -24.10
CA LYS A 212 12.80 7.06 -23.77
C LYS A 212 13.03 7.33 -22.28
N ILE A 213 12.08 8.00 -21.62
CA ILE A 213 12.10 8.26 -20.18
C ILE A 213 11.89 6.96 -19.40
N ILE A 214 10.89 6.16 -19.78
CA ILE A 214 10.59 4.88 -19.13
C ILE A 214 11.73 3.89 -19.34
N GLY A 215 12.39 3.90 -20.50
CA GLY A 215 13.58 3.10 -20.75
C GLY A 215 13.29 1.60 -20.65
N ASP A 216 14.05 0.90 -19.81
CA ASP A 216 13.97 -0.57 -19.67
C ASP A 216 12.79 -1.04 -18.81
N TRP A 217 12.06 -0.13 -18.16
CA TRP A 217 10.89 -0.50 -17.37
C TRP A 217 9.73 -0.91 -18.29
N PRO A 218 8.97 -1.96 -17.92
CA PRO A 218 7.93 -2.50 -18.80
C PRO A 218 6.71 -1.59 -18.96
N ASN A 219 6.53 -0.60 -18.07
CA ASN A 219 5.38 0.30 -18.07
C ASN A 219 5.59 1.52 -17.16
N THR A 220 4.69 2.50 -17.29
CA THR A 220 4.68 3.75 -16.51
C THR A 220 4.57 3.51 -15.00
N TYR A 221 3.83 2.48 -14.57
CA TYR A 221 3.64 2.18 -13.16
C TYR A 221 4.96 1.73 -12.49
N ALA A 222 5.65 0.75 -13.07
CA ALA A 222 6.92 0.24 -12.56
C ALA A 222 7.99 1.36 -12.54
N PHE A 223 8.06 2.15 -13.61
CA PHE A 223 8.96 3.30 -13.70
C PHE A 223 8.66 4.34 -12.60
N THR A 224 7.41 4.80 -12.47
CA THR A 224 7.07 5.83 -11.48
C THR A 224 7.21 5.35 -10.04
N LYS A 225 7.03 4.05 -9.76
CA LYS A 225 7.34 3.48 -8.45
C LYS A 225 8.84 3.50 -8.14
N THR A 226 9.70 3.28 -9.13
CA THR A 226 11.16 3.45 -8.98
C THR A 226 11.52 4.88 -8.60
N VAL A 227 10.95 5.85 -9.33
CA VAL A 227 11.24 7.27 -9.08
C VAL A 227 10.62 7.74 -7.75
N ALA A 228 9.52 7.14 -7.31
CA ALA A 228 8.97 7.37 -5.98
C ALA A 228 9.92 6.89 -4.86
N GLU A 229 10.65 5.79 -5.06
CA GLU A 229 11.68 5.36 -4.10
C GLU A 229 12.86 6.35 -4.02
N ASP A 230 13.24 6.99 -5.13
CA ASP A 230 14.22 8.10 -5.11
C ASP A 230 13.67 9.32 -4.35
N ALA A 231 12.37 9.61 -4.47
CA ALA A 231 11.73 10.63 -3.63
C ALA A 231 11.78 10.26 -2.14
N VAL A 232 11.54 8.98 -1.79
CA VAL A 232 11.72 8.48 -0.41
C VAL A 232 13.15 8.67 0.08
N LEU A 233 14.15 8.31 -0.73
CA LEU A 233 15.56 8.46 -0.37
C LEU A 233 15.94 9.94 -0.12
N ARG A 234 15.48 10.86 -0.97
CA ARG A 234 15.80 12.28 -0.88
C ARG A 234 15.04 13.00 0.22
N TYR A 235 13.72 12.87 0.22
CA TYR A 235 12.84 13.64 1.10
C TYR A 235 12.61 12.95 2.44
N GLY A 236 12.82 11.64 2.51
CA GLY A 236 12.75 10.84 3.74
C GLY A 236 14.01 10.90 4.60
N SER A 237 15.10 11.52 4.15
CA SER A 237 16.33 11.63 4.95
C SER A 237 16.09 12.29 6.31
N GLY A 238 16.45 11.61 7.40
CA GLY A 238 16.19 12.06 8.77
C GLY A 238 14.76 11.83 9.27
N LEU A 239 13.89 11.18 8.48
CA LEU A 239 12.60 10.65 8.93
C LEU A 239 12.71 9.13 9.16
N PRO A 240 11.92 8.56 10.09
CA PRO A 240 11.85 7.12 10.27
C PRO A 240 11.00 6.53 9.14
N VAL A 241 11.60 6.28 7.98
CA VAL A 241 10.91 5.77 6.79
C VAL A 241 11.46 4.42 6.34
N CYS A 242 10.56 3.53 5.95
CA CYS A 242 10.90 2.27 5.27
C CYS A 242 10.04 2.07 4.02
N ILE A 243 10.51 1.22 3.12
CA ILE A 243 9.78 0.83 1.91
C ILE A 243 9.44 -0.65 2.03
N VAL A 244 8.17 -0.99 1.78
CA VAL A 244 7.75 -2.38 1.57
C VAL A 244 7.49 -2.57 0.09
N ARG A 245 8.05 -3.63 -0.52
CA ARG A 245 7.94 -3.93 -1.96
C ARG A 245 7.14 -5.22 -2.20
N PRO A 246 5.79 -5.20 -2.19
CA PRO A 246 5.00 -6.39 -2.47
C PRO A 246 5.17 -6.89 -3.91
N SER A 247 5.09 -8.21 -4.11
CA SER A 247 4.97 -8.84 -5.43
C SER A 247 3.50 -8.79 -5.93
N ILE A 248 3.08 -9.71 -6.80
CA ILE A 248 1.71 -9.70 -7.33
C ILE A 248 0.75 -10.13 -6.24
N MET A 249 0.02 -9.16 -5.68
CA MET A 249 -0.94 -9.45 -4.64
C MET A 249 -2.18 -10.14 -5.21
N ILE A 250 -2.56 -11.26 -4.59
CA ILE A 250 -3.79 -12.00 -4.87
C ILE A 250 -4.76 -11.88 -3.70
N ALA A 251 -5.87 -12.63 -3.76
CA ALA A 251 -6.84 -12.67 -2.68
C ALA A 251 -6.20 -13.08 -1.34
N THR A 252 -6.85 -12.70 -0.25
CA THR A 252 -6.45 -13.11 1.11
C THR A 252 -6.47 -14.62 1.27
N GLU A 253 -5.50 -15.17 2.00
CA GLU A 253 -5.44 -16.60 2.29
C GLU A 253 -6.37 -16.97 3.45
N LYS A 254 -6.38 -16.17 4.52
CA LYS A 254 -7.13 -16.48 5.75
C LYS A 254 -7.94 -15.32 6.29
N GLU A 255 -7.39 -14.11 6.37
CA GLU A 255 -8.03 -13.01 7.10
C GLU A 255 -8.18 -11.71 6.30
N PRO A 256 -9.13 -10.83 6.67
CA PRO A 256 -10.22 -11.06 7.62
C PRO A 256 -11.33 -11.96 7.05
N VAL A 257 -11.37 -12.12 5.72
CA VAL A 257 -12.29 -12.99 4.99
C VAL A 257 -11.44 -13.77 3.99
N GLN A 258 -11.48 -15.10 4.01
CA GLN A 258 -10.73 -15.94 3.08
C GLN A 258 -11.18 -15.70 1.63
N GLY A 259 -10.22 -15.57 0.71
CA GLY A 259 -10.49 -15.35 -0.72
C GLY A 259 -11.03 -13.96 -1.05
N TRP A 260 -10.95 -12.99 -0.14
CA TRP A 260 -11.42 -11.64 -0.38
C TRP A 260 -10.52 -10.90 -1.36
N ILE A 261 -11.16 -10.30 -2.37
CA ILE A 261 -10.54 -9.42 -3.35
C ILE A 261 -11.59 -8.44 -3.88
N ASN A 262 -11.17 -7.24 -4.28
CA ASN A 262 -12.09 -6.18 -4.73
C ASN A 262 -11.79 -5.64 -6.14
N ASN A 263 -10.93 -6.34 -6.88
CA ASN A 263 -10.52 -5.99 -8.23
C ASN A 263 -10.35 -7.25 -9.09
N LEU A 264 -10.25 -7.07 -10.40
CA LEU A 264 -10.06 -8.14 -11.38
C LEU A 264 -8.69 -8.03 -12.08
N TYR A 265 -7.70 -7.43 -11.41
CA TYR A 265 -6.41 -7.16 -12.03
C TYR A 265 -5.55 -8.42 -12.10
N GLY A 266 -4.79 -8.55 -13.19
CA GLY A 266 -3.77 -9.59 -13.36
C GLY A 266 -4.31 -11.02 -13.19
N PRO A 267 -3.71 -11.85 -12.30
CA PRO A 267 -4.09 -13.25 -12.12
C PRO A 267 -5.56 -13.46 -11.76
N THR A 268 -6.17 -12.53 -11.02
CA THR A 268 -7.58 -12.61 -10.64
C THR A 268 -8.50 -12.58 -11.84
N GLY A 269 -8.22 -11.70 -12.81
CA GLY A 269 -8.99 -11.63 -14.07
C GLY A 269 -8.85 -12.92 -14.90
N VAL A 270 -7.65 -13.50 -14.94
CA VAL A 270 -7.39 -14.79 -15.59
C VAL A 270 -8.19 -15.91 -14.93
N LEU A 271 -8.17 -16.00 -13.60
CA LEU A 271 -8.89 -17.01 -12.83
C LEU A 271 -10.41 -16.89 -13.02
N VAL A 272 -10.95 -15.68 -12.94
CA VAL A 272 -12.39 -15.44 -13.15
C VAL A 272 -12.79 -15.78 -14.59
N GLY A 273 -12.01 -15.34 -15.58
CA GLY A 273 -12.24 -15.64 -16.98
C GLY A 273 -12.24 -17.14 -17.28
N ALA A 274 -11.32 -17.89 -16.67
CA ALA A 274 -11.28 -19.34 -16.77
C ALA A 274 -12.47 -19.99 -16.05
N GLY A 275 -12.78 -19.55 -14.83
CA GLY A 275 -13.88 -20.09 -14.02
C GLY A 275 -15.26 -19.94 -14.65
N ILE A 276 -15.51 -18.87 -15.41
CA ILE A 276 -16.77 -18.69 -16.14
C ILE A 276 -16.76 -19.29 -17.56
N GLY A 277 -15.66 -19.94 -17.96
CA GLY A 277 -15.51 -20.58 -19.28
C GLY A 277 -15.26 -19.63 -20.46
N LEU A 278 -15.03 -18.34 -20.20
CA LEU A 278 -14.70 -17.33 -21.22
C LEU A 278 -13.27 -17.50 -21.74
N LEU A 279 -12.32 -17.75 -20.83
CA LEU A 279 -10.91 -17.98 -21.13
C LEU A 279 -10.62 -19.48 -21.09
N ARG A 280 -10.40 -20.11 -22.25
CA ARG A 280 -10.08 -21.55 -22.32
C ARG A 280 -8.61 -21.86 -22.48
N THR A 281 -7.83 -20.90 -22.97
CA THR A 281 -6.39 -21.04 -23.17
C THR A 281 -5.71 -19.73 -22.81
N LEU A 282 -4.51 -19.81 -22.24
CA LEU A 282 -3.67 -18.65 -21.93
C LEU A 282 -2.28 -18.92 -22.52
N HIS A 283 -1.79 -17.99 -23.33
CA HIS A 283 -0.42 -18.05 -23.82
C HIS A 283 0.53 -17.66 -22.67
N CYS A 284 1.31 -18.63 -22.19
CA CYS A 284 2.25 -18.45 -21.09
C CYS A 284 3.49 -19.33 -21.30
N TYR A 285 4.57 -18.94 -20.65
CA TYR A 285 5.82 -19.69 -20.61
C TYR A 285 5.84 -20.56 -19.35
N PRO A 286 5.70 -21.90 -19.45
CA PRO A 286 5.52 -22.78 -18.29
C PRO A 286 6.72 -22.79 -17.33
N GLU A 287 7.90 -22.40 -17.82
CA GLU A 287 9.13 -22.31 -17.04
C GLU A 287 9.27 -21.00 -16.24
N LYS A 288 8.37 -20.03 -16.45
CA LYS A 288 8.42 -18.74 -15.74
C LYS A 288 7.67 -18.83 -14.40
N ILE A 289 8.30 -18.32 -13.36
CA ILE A 289 7.70 -18.24 -12.02
C ILE A 289 6.86 -16.96 -11.94
N GLY A 290 5.58 -17.11 -11.68
CA GLY A 290 4.70 -15.99 -11.31
C GLY A 290 4.72 -15.81 -9.81
N ASP A 291 5.49 -14.84 -9.31
CA ASP A 291 5.53 -14.50 -7.89
C ASP A 291 4.23 -13.83 -7.46
N MET A 292 3.41 -14.59 -6.73
CA MET A 292 2.12 -14.17 -6.20
C MET A 292 2.11 -14.32 -4.68
N ILE A 293 1.58 -13.32 -3.99
CA ILE A 293 1.54 -13.28 -2.53
C ILE A 293 0.12 -12.97 -2.02
N PRO A 294 -0.39 -13.69 -1.01
CA PRO A 294 -1.68 -13.38 -0.40
C PRO A 294 -1.71 -11.99 0.22
N ALA A 295 -2.82 -11.28 0.05
CA ALA A 295 -2.88 -9.88 0.45
C ALA A 295 -2.77 -9.66 1.97
N ASP A 296 -3.29 -10.58 2.78
CA ASP A 296 -3.20 -10.55 4.23
C ASP A 296 -1.77 -10.72 4.76
N TYR A 297 -0.94 -11.51 4.07
CA TYR A 297 0.48 -11.67 4.40
C TYR A 297 1.22 -10.35 4.18
N VAL A 298 0.92 -9.67 3.07
CA VAL A 298 1.46 -8.34 2.79
C VAL A 298 1.01 -7.31 3.81
N ILE A 299 -0.25 -7.33 4.25
CA ILE A 299 -0.71 -6.40 5.30
C ILE A 299 0.02 -6.66 6.62
N ASN A 300 0.19 -7.91 7.02
CA ASN A 300 0.94 -8.26 8.21
C ASN A 300 2.39 -7.78 8.11
N ASN A 301 3.03 -7.93 6.95
CA ASN A 301 4.37 -7.41 6.70
C ASN A 301 4.43 -5.87 6.75
N ILE A 302 3.45 -5.16 6.16
CA ILE A 302 3.37 -3.69 6.20
C ILE A 302 3.27 -3.17 7.63
N ILE A 303 2.43 -3.80 8.46
CA ILE A 303 2.26 -3.42 9.87
C ILE A 303 3.53 -3.74 10.68
N ALA A 304 4.14 -4.90 10.44
CA ALA A 304 5.40 -5.28 11.07
C ALA A 304 6.55 -4.33 10.68
N ALA A 305 6.61 -3.89 9.42
CA ALA A 305 7.62 -2.94 8.94
C ALA A 305 7.51 -1.58 9.65
N ALA A 306 6.28 -1.08 9.90
CA ALA A 306 6.09 0.14 10.68
C ALA A 306 6.61 0.01 12.11
N TRP A 307 6.32 -1.13 12.77
CA TRP A 307 6.86 -1.45 14.10
C TRP A 307 8.38 -1.49 14.09
N TYR A 308 8.98 -2.24 13.16
CA TYR A 308 10.42 -2.38 13.05
C TYR A 308 11.11 -1.03 12.81
N CYS A 309 10.59 -0.24 11.86
CA CYS A 309 11.10 1.09 11.54
C CYS A 309 10.99 2.06 12.73
N GLY A 310 9.92 1.98 13.51
CA GLY A 310 9.70 2.87 14.66
C GLY A 310 10.41 2.47 15.95
N THR A 311 10.92 1.24 16.03
CA THR A 311 11.61 0.69 17.23
C THR A 311 13.11 0.56 17.04
N THR A 312 13.59 0.44 15.79
CA THR A 312 15.01 0.35 15.45
C THR A 312 15.52 1.76 15.13
N LYS A 313 16.31 2.35 16.03
CA LYS A 313 16.95 3.66 15.85
C LYS A 313 18.42 3.51 15.52
#